data_AF-A0A920NFR0-F1
#
_entry.id   AF-A0A920NFR0-F1
#
_cell.length_a   1.000
_cell.length_b   1.000
_cell.length_c   1.000
_cell.angle_alpha   90.00
_cell.angle_beta   90.00
_cell.angle_gamma   90.00
#
_symmetry.space_group_name_H-M   'P 1'
#
loop_
_entity.id
_entity.type
_entity.pdbx_description
1 polymer ?
#
loop_
_entity_poly.entity_id
_entity_poly.type
_entity_poly.pdbx_seq_one_letter_code
_entity_poly.pdbx_strand_id
1 'polypeptide(L)'
;MWLDTEFYTHRERKGDKSLPWDHIDSAVKKSFLLEDYQWSKEGETRIDCRDQCFACGILPQFIPLRKQTPGDAWECPEVKPRHLRGKKRLDIELIQV
;
A
#
# COMPACT_ATOMS: atom_id res chain seq x y z
N MET A 1 16.23 -32.25 22.51
CA MET A 1 16.52 -31.57 21.24
C MET A 1 15.87 -30.20 21.33
N TRP A 2 16.67 -29.16 21.53
CA TRP A 2 16.22 -27.81 21.82
C TRP A 2 16.19 -26.98 20.54
N LEU A 3 15.28 -26.02 20.47
CA LEU A 3 15.23 -25.03 19.40
C LEU A 3 16.47 -24.13 19.51
N ASP A 4 17.22 -24.01 18.43
CA ASP A 4 18.32 -23.06 18.33
C ASP A 4 17.76 -21.64 18.23
N THR A 5 17.95 -20.84 19.28
CA THR A 5 17.37 -19.49 19.37
C THR A 5 17.91 -18.57 18.27
N GLU A 6 19.20 -18.70 17.93
CA GLU A 6 19.87 -17.83 16.96
C GLU A 6 19.25 -17.97 15.56
N PHE A 7 18.86 -19.20 15.19
CA PHE A 7 18.15 -19.47 13.95
C PHE A 7 16.77 -18.81 13.86
N TYR A 8 16.05 -18.64 14.97
CA TYR A 8 14.69 -18.05 14.93
C TYR A 8 14.69 -16.53 15.08
N THR A 9 15.67 -15.96 15.80
CA THR A 9 15.75 -14.51 16.06
C THR A 9 16.48 -13.74 14.97
N HIS A 10 17.56 -14.26 14.41
CA HIS A 10 18.43 -13.51 13.49
C HIS A 10 18.31 -13.91 12.02
N ARG A 11 17.48 -14.90 11.68
CA ARG A 11 17.33 -15.33 10.29
C ARG A 11 16.69 -14.25 9.43
N GLU A 12 17.45 -13.80 8.43
CA GLU A 12 16.91 -12.97 7.36
C GLU A 12 15.82 -13.71 6.57
N ARG A 13 14.65 -13.10 6.48
CA ARG A 13 13.54 -13.59 5.66
C ARG A 13 13.55 -12.82 4.34
N LYS A 14 13.75 -13.54 3.23
CA LYS A 14 13.55 -12.97 1.89
C LYS A 14 12.06 -12.64 1.71
N GLY A 15 11.76 -11.50 1.09
CA GLY A 15 10.38 -11.03 0.85
C GLY A 15 9.53 -12.00 0.01
N ASP A 16 10.17 -12.80 -0.85
CA ASP A 16 9.49 -13.77 -1.71
C ASP A 16 9.10 -15.07 -1.00
N LYS A 17 9.60 -15.30 0.22
CA LYS A 17 9.21 -16.50 0.99
C LYS A 17 7.77 -16.35 1.48
N SER A 18 7.03 -17.45 1.45
CA SER A 18 5.74 -17.54 2.12
C SER A 18 5.95 -17.33 3.63
N LEU A 19 5.25 -16.34 4.17
CA LEU A 19 5.29 -16.02 5.59
C LEU A 19 4.16 -16.78 6.30
N PRO A 20 4.33 -17.17 7.56
CA PRO A 20 3.28 -17.87 8.32
C PRO A 20 1.94 -17.12 8.34
N TRP A 21 1.97 -15.78 8.23
CA TRP A 21 0.81 -14.90 8.22
C TRP A 21 0.33 -14.50 6.82
N ASP A 22 0.89 -15.04 5.73
CA ASP A 22 0.46 -14.70 4.35
C ASP A 22 -1.01 -15.10 4.06
N HIS A 23 -1.62 -15.91 4.93
CA HIS A 23 -3.05 -16.26 4.86
C HIS A 23 -3.97 -15.18 5.44
N ILE A 24 -3.42 -14.15 6.10
CA ILE A 24 -4.17 -13.04 6.68
C ILE A 24 -4.30 -11.94 5.63
N ASP A 25 -5.52 -11.66 5.20
CA ASP A 25 -5.80 -10.56 4.28
C ASP A 25 -6.16 -9.29 5.07
N SER A 26 -5.24 -8.33 5.08
CA SER A 26 -5.45 -6.99 5.65
C SER A 26 -5.91 -5.94 4.62
N ALA A 27 -6.25 -6.37 3.40
CA ALA A 27 -6.48 -5.55 2.22
C ALA A 27 -5.27 -4.74 1.71
N VAL A 28 -4.14 -4.79 2.41
CA VAL A 28 -2.87 -4.19 1.99
C VAL A 28 -2.06 -5.21 1.19
N LYS A 29 -1.51 -4.79 0.06
CA LYS A 29 -0.69 -5.63 -0.81
C LYS A 29 0.65 -5.94 -0.14
N LYS A 30 1.06 -7.20 -0.21
CA LYS A 30 2.39 -7.65 0.23
C LYS A 30 3.53 -6.82 -0.37
N SER A 31 3.43 -6.43 -1.65
CA SER A 31 4.44 -5.58 -2.30
C SER A 31 4.64 -4.23 -1.62
N PHE A 32 3.55 -3.61 -1.14
CA PHE A 32 3.61 -2.32 -0.44
C PHE A 32 4.31 -2.45 0.93
N LEU A 33 3.99 -3.53 1.66
CA LEU A 33 4.63 -3.85 2.95
C LEU A 33 6.12 -4.18 2.80
N LEU A 34 6.50 -4.88 1.72
CA LEU A 34 7.90 -5.18 1.43
C LEU A 34 8.70 -3.92 1.10
N GLU A 35 8.12 -3.00 0.33
CA GLU A 35 8.73 -1.70 0.06
C GLU A 35 8.85 -0.86 1.36
N ASP A 36 7.81 -0.86 2.22
CA ASP A 36 7.85 -0.17 3.52
C ASP A 36 8.96 -0.71 4.42
N TYR A 37 9.10 -2.04 4.47
CA TYR A 37 10.14 -2.71 5.22
C TYR A 37 11.54 -2.34 4.71
N GLN A 38 11.71 -2.22 3.40
CA GLN A 38 12.98 -1.80 2.81
C GLN A 38 13.32 -0.35 3.18
N TRP A 39 12.35 0.56 3.09
CA TRP A 39 12.53 1.96 3.51
C TRP A 39 12.87 2.05 5.00
N SER A 40 12.20 1.27 5.84
CA SER A 40 12.50 1.21 7.28
C SER A 40 13.94 0.76 7.55
N LYS A 41 14.48 -0.19 6.76
CA LYS A 41 15.88 -0.61 6.85
C LYS A 41 16.86 0.50 6.42
N GLU A 42 16.42 1.40 5.57
CA GLU A 42 17.16 2.58 5.10
C GLU A 42 16.96 3.81 6.02
N GLY A 43 16.08 3.72 7.03
CA GLY A 43 15.74 4.82 7.94
C GLY A 43 14.78 5.83 7.32
N GLU A 44 14.13 5.49 6.21
CA GLU A 44 13.17 6.33 5.50
C GLU A 44 11.74 6.04 5.94
N THR A 45 10.86 7.04 5.77
CA THR A 45 9.42 6.93 6.06
C THR A 45 8.60 7.56 4.93
N ARG A 46 7.38 7.07 4.74
CA ARG A 46 6.41 7.68 3.83
C ARG A 46 5.74 8.88 4.51
N ILE A 47 5.42 9.89 3.72
CA ILE A 47 4.50 10.96 4.13
C ILE A 47 3.08 10.40 4.32
N ASP A 48 2.18 11.19 4.92
CA ASP A 48 0.80 10.79 5.14
C ASP A 48 0.13 10.41 3.80
N CYS A 49 -0.49 9.23 3.77
CA CYS A 49 -1.17 8.72 2.59
C CYS A 49 -2.46 9.48 2.27
N ARG A 50 -2.95 10.32 3.19
CA ARG A 50 -4.03 11.29 2.99
C ARG A 50 -3.64 12.39 2.00
N ASP A 51 -2.36 12.76 1.94
CA ASP A 51 -1.86 13.76 1.00
C ASP A 51 -1.60 13.16 -0.39
N GLN A 52 -1.16 11.91 -0.44
CA GLN A 52 -0.85 11.20 -1.69
C GLN A 52 -1.11 9.69 -1.56
N CYS A 53 -1.84 9.12 -2.52
CA CYS A 53 -2.06 7.68 -2.57
C CYS A 53 -0.81 6.92 -3.03
N PHE A 54 -0.32 5.99 -2.20
CA PHE A 54 0.79 5.08 -2.50
C PHE A 54 0.36 3.69 -3.02
N ALA A 55 -0.90 3.55 -3.42
CA ALA A 55 -1.45 2.30 -3.95
C ALA A 55 -1.28 1.07 -3.02
N CYS A 56 -1.43 1.26 -1.71
CA CYS A 56 -1.29 0.22 -0.68
C CYS A 56 -2.21 -1.00 -0.90
N GLY A 57 -3.38 -0.85 -1.53
CA GLY A 57 -4.31 -1.94 -1.83
C GLY A 57 -5.74 -1.74 -1.30
N ILE A 58 -5.93 -0.86 -0.33
CA ILE A 58 -7.23 -0.61 0.32
C ILE A 58 -8.30 -0.15 -0.70
N LEU A 59 -7.97 0.81 -1.58
CA LEU A 59 -8.91 1.36 -2.56
C LEU A 59 -9.50 0.33 -3.53
N PRO A 60 -8.71 -0.56 -4.18
CA PRO A 60 -9.28 -1.59 -5.04
C PRO A 60 -10.00 -2.71 -4.29
N GLN A 61 -9.65 -3.00 -3.03
CA GLN A 61 -10.32 -4.05 -2.25
C GLN A 61 -11.72 -3.62 -1.79
N PHE A 62 -11.87 -2.37 -1.36
CA PHE A 62 -13.13 -1.86 -0.80
C PHE A 62 -13.94 -0.99 -1.77
N ILE A 63 -13.86 -1.24 -3.09
CA ILE A 63 -14.63 -0.50 -4.10
C ILE A 63 -16.13 -0.37 -3.76
N PRO A 64 -16.87 -1.46 -3.41
CA PRO A 64 -18.30 -1.34 -3.18
C PRO A 64 -18.62 -0.50 -1.94
N LEU A 65 -17.80 -0.62 -0.88
CA LEU A 65 -17.97 0.14 0.35
C LEU A 65 -17.65 1.62 0.12
N ARG A 66 -16.52 1.92 -0.52
CA ARG A 66 -16.11 3.29 -0.86
C ARG A 66 -17.15 4.04 -1.69
N LYS A 67 -17.88 3.35 -2.58
CA LYS A 67 -18.96 3.98 -3.36
C LYS A 67 -20.15 4.44 -2.50
N GLN A 68 -20.36 3.79 -1.36
CA GLN A 68 -21.47 4.05 -0.45
C GLN A 68 -21.08 5.03 0.67
N THR A 69 -19.79 5.23 0.88
CA THR A 69 -19.26 6.10 1.93
C THR A 69 -18.98 7.51 1.38
N PRO A 70 -19.37 8.58 2.10
CA PRO A 70 -18.95 9.95 1.80
C PRO A 70 -17.42 10.07 1.66
N GLY A 71 -16.95 10.92 0.74
CA GLY A 71 -15.51 11.01 0.41
C GLY A 71 -14.64 11.48 1.57
N ASP A 72 -15.17 12.38 2.40
CA ASP A 72 -14.57 12.86 3.65
C ASP A 72 -14.45 11.75 4.71
N ALA A 73 -15.45 10.88 4.82
CA ALA A 73 -15.43 9.78 5.80
C ALA A 73 -14.47 8.63 5.44
N TRP A 74 -14.04 8.51 4.18
CA TRP A 74 -13.11 7.46 3.74
C TRP A 74 -11.63 7.84 3.96
N GLU A 75 -11.32 9.14 4.08
CA GLU A 75 -10.00 9.73 4.39
C GLU A 75 -8.89 9.48 3.34
N CYS A 76 -8.99 8.47 2.48
CA CYS A 76 -8.03 8.27 1.39
C CYS A 76 -8.26 9.30 0.28
N PRO A 77 -7.18 9.85 -0.32
CA PRO A 77 -7.30 10.85 -1.36
C PRO A 77 -7.87 10.25 -2.64
N GLU A 78 -8.47 11.11 -3.46
CA GLU A 78 -8.92 10.72 -4.79
C GLU A 78 -7.75 10.30 -5.66
N VAL A 79 -7.85 9.11 -6.26
CA VAL A 79 -6.85 8.59 -7.18
C VAL A 79 -7.22 8.97 -8.60
N LYS A 80 -6.22 9.46 -9.36
CA LYS A 80 -6.38 9.67 -10.79
C LYS A 80 -6.83 8.36 -11.47
N PRO A 81 -7.92 8.38 -12.25
CA PRO A 81 -8.35 7.24 -13.06
C PRO A 81 -7.19 6.68 -13.86
N ARG A 82 -7.20 5.37 -14.12
CA ARG A 82 -6.13 4.70 -14.86
C ARG A 82 -5.88 5.32 -16.25
N HIS A 83 -6.92 5.82 -16.90
CA HIS A 83 -6.82 6.50 -18.20
C HIS A 83 -6.20 7.91 -18.13
N LEU A 84 -6.07 8.51 -16.94
CA LEU A 84 -5.42 9.81 -16.71
C LEU A 84 -4.04 9.68 -16.06
N ARG A 85 -3.59 8.46 -15.70
CA ARG A 85 -2.25 8.26 -15.15
C ARG A 85 -1.21 8.53 -16.23
N GLY A 86 -0.28 9.44 -15.95
CA GLY A 86 0.79 9.87 -16.88
C GLY A 86 0.53 11.22 -17.58
N LYS A 87 -0.68 11.77 -17.50
CA LYS A 87 -0.96 13.14 -17.98
C LYS A 87 -0.53 14.19 -16.96
N LYS A 88 0.10 15.28 -17.43
CA LYS A 88 0.52 16.39 -16.57
C LYS A 88 -0.73 17.14 -16.08
N ARG A 89 -0.62 17.85 -14.96
CA ARG A 89 -1.75 18.55 -14.30
C ARG A 89 -2.47 19.54 -15.24
N LEU A 90 -1.71 20.16 -16.15
CA LEU A 90 -2.20 21.10 -17.17
C LEU A 90 -3.12 20.46 -18.22
N ASP A 91 -3.09 19.13 -18.38
CA ASP A 91 -3.90 18.42 -19.39
C ASP A 91 -5.27 17.97 -18.86
N ILE A 92 -5.53 18.13 -17.55
CA ILE A 92 -6.75 17.62 -16.89
C ILE A 92 -7.83 18.70 -16.83
N GLU A 93 -7.45 19.98 -16.68
CA GLU A 93 -8.39 21.13 -16.66
C GLU A 93 -9.04 21.40 -18.03
N LEU A 94 -8.53 20.81 -19.12
CA LEU A 94 -9.08 20.93 -20.47
C LEU A 94 -10.06 19.80 -20.85
N ILE A 95 -10.37 18.87 -19.95
CA ILE A 95 -11.26 17.71 -20.22
C ILE A 95 -12.62 17.86 -19.51
N GLN A 96 -12.86 18.97 -18.79
CA GLN A 96 -14.15 19.27 -18.14
C GLN A 96 -14.98 20.36 -18.84
N VAL A 97 -14.90 20.48 -20.16
CA VAL A 97 -15.86 21.24 -20.97
C VAL A 97 -16.76 20.29 -21.74
#